data_AF-A0A1U7AE79-F1
#
_entry.id   AF-A0A1U7AE79-F1
#
_cell.length_a   1.000
_cell.length_b   1.000
_cell.length_c   1.000
_cell.angle_alpha   90.00
_cell.angle_beta   90.00
_cell.angle_gamma   90.00
#
_symmetry.space_group_name_H-M   'P 1'
#
loop_
_entity.id
_entity.type
_entity.pdbx_description
1 polymer ?
#
loop_
_entity_poly.entity_id
_entity_poly.type
_entity_poly.pdbx_seq_one_letter_code
_entity_poly.pdbx_strand_id
1 'polypeptide(L)'
;MIEVQSNRQVVEHPDGGVVGEIFVRDGDDVTQGELLLRLDDTFLASEKTIVESQLFELLARKTRLEAERDGTDVNALIDRLDELKAREGIEDDLLDGQQRLFNARLETLTQQIDQLGKQKTQIESEIEGTEAQLIALRTQVDLITSELVDQQGLLERGLTQASRVSALQREEASLTGEIGRLESAVARLKGQIAATEIQIVELKATRPGRGDYGVA
;
A
#
# COMPACT_ATOMS: atom_id res chain seq x y z
N MET A 1 -4.12 32.13 -83.26
CA MET A 1 -4.28 32.51 -81.85
C MET A 1 -4.24 31.22 -81.08
N ILE A 2 -3.13 30.91 -80.42
CA ILE A 2 -2.95 29.65 -79.69
C ILE A 2 -3.18 30.01 -78.22
N GLU A 3 -4.30 29.56 -77.67
CA GLU A 3 -4.58 29.64 -76.24
C GLU A 3 -3.77 28.54 -75.54
N VAL A 4 -2.71 28.95 -74.85
CA VAL A 4 -2.01 28.07 -73.91
C VAL A 4 -2.83 28.09 -72.63
N GLN A 5 -3.63 27.04 -72.39
CA GLN A 5 -4.22 26.81 -71.08
C GLN A 5 -3.09 26.55 -70.08
N SER A 6 -2.75 27.57 -69.31
CA SER A 6 -1.80 27.47 -68.22
C SER A 6 -2.47 26.64 -67.11
N ASN A 7 -2.04 25.40 -66.92
CA ASN A 7 -2.50 24.52 -65.84
C ASN A 7 -1.87 24.99 -64.51
N ARG A 8 -2.44 26.06 -63.93
CA ARG A 8 -1.92 26.68 -62.70
C ARG A 8 -2.36 25.89 -61.47
N GLN A 9 -1.40 25.36 -60.73
CA GLN A 9 -1.65 24.71 -59.44
C GLN A 9 -1.40 25.71 -58.31
N VAL A 10 -2.42 25.96 -57.48
CA VAL A 10 -2.31 26.80 -56.27
C VAL A 10 -1.86 25.90 -55.11
N VAL A 11 -0.81 26.32 -54.40
CA VAL A 11 -0.29 25.65 -53.21
C VAL A 11 -0.72 26.45 -51.99
N GLU A 12 -1.39 25.81 -51.04
CA GLU A 12 -1.90 26.43 -49.82
C GLU A 12 -1.73 25.45 -48.63
N HIS A 13 -1.47 25.99 -47.44
CA HIS A 13 -1.40 25.19 -46.21
C HIS A 13 -2.81 24.95 -45.64
N PRO A 14 -3.21 23.71 -45.31
CA PRO A 14 -4.58 23.38 -44.91
C PRO A 14 -5.06 24.12 -43.65
N ASP A 15 -4.16 24.40 -42.71
CA ASP A 15 -4.48 25.10 -41.46
C ASP A 15 -4.04 26.58 -41.45
N GLY A 16 -3.40 27.06 -42.53
CA GLY A 16 -2.71 28.36 -42.56
C GLY A 16 -1.48 28.41 -41.64
N GLY A 17 -0.89 29.60 -41.45
CA GLY A 17 0.25 29.80 -40.54
C GLY A 17 1.05 31.08 -40.79
N VAL A 18 1.99 31.38 -39.90
CA VAL A 18 2.97 32.46 -40.09
C VAL A 18 4.11 31.94 -40.96
N VAL A 19 4.49 32.68 -42.00
CA VAL A 19 5.62 32.32 -42.86
C VAL A 19 6.93 32.63 -42.12
N GLY A 20 7.76 31.62 -41.92
CA GLY A 20 9.10 31.78 -41.36
C GLY A 20 10.13 32.09 -42.45
N GLU A 21 10.22 31.22 -43.45
CA GLU A 21 11.21 31.33 -44.53
C GLU A 21 10.60 31.01 -45.90
N ILE A 22 11.05 31.75 -46.92
CA ILE A 22 10.69 31.51 -48.33
C ILE A 22 11.97 31.17 -49.08
N PHE A 23 12.00 30.02 -49.75
CA PHE A 23 13.19 29.49 -50.43
C PHE A 23 13.21 29.76 -51.93
N VAL A 24 12.11 30.27 -52.49
CA VAL A 24 11.93 30.52 -53.93
C VAL A 24 11.52 31.96 -54.20
N ARG A 25 11.74 32.40 -55.44
CA ARG A 25 11.36 33.72 -55.95
C ARG A 25 10.51 33.59 -57.20
N ASP A 26 9.86 34.68 -57.57
CA ASP A 26 9.04 34.72 -58.78
C ASP A 26 9.89 34.44 -60.02
N GLY A 27 9.48 33.45 -60.81
CA GLY A 27 10.19 32.99 -62.01
C GLY A 27 11.20 31.87 -61.80
N ASP A 28 11.37 31.35 -60.58
CA ASP A 28 12.24 30.19 -60.34
C ASP A 28 11.59 28.89 -60.87
N ASP A 29 12.37 28.06 -61.58
CA ASP A 29 11.98 26.70 -61.96
C ASP A 29 12.14 25.77 -60.75
N VAL A 30 11.05 25.09 -60.36
CA VAL A 30 11.03 24.20 -59.19
C VAL A 30 10.68 22.77 -59.57
N THR A 31 11.21 21.82 -58.81
CA THR A 31 10.98 20.38 -58.98
C THR A 31 9.97 19.85 -57.96
N GLN A 32 9.35 18.70 -58.27
CA GLN A 32 8.40 18.09 -57.34
C GLN A 32 9.09 17.67 -56.04
N GLY A 33 8.52 18.07 -54.89
CA GLY A 33 9.07 17.79 -53.56
C GLY A 33 10.11 18.80 -53.10
N GLU A 34 10.43 19.81 -53.91
CA GLU A 34 11.30 20.90 -53.52
C GLU A 34 10.66 21.78 -52.44
N LEU A 35 11.44 22.12 -51.41
CA LEU A 35 10.98 22.96 -50.31
C LEU A 35 10.83 24.40 -50.81
N LEU A 36 9.60 24.88 -50.92
CA LEU A 36 9.31 26.23 -51.42
C LEU A 36 9.25 27.26 -50.28
N LEU A 37 8.65 26.87 -49.16
CA LEU A 37 8.35 27.74 -48.02
C LEU A 37 8.31 26.91 -46.73
N ARG A 38 8.73 27.52 -45.62
CA ARG A 38 8.62 26.96 -44.27
C ARG A 38 7.80 27.91 -43.40
N LEU A 39 6.81 27.35 -42.71
CA LEU A 39 6.05 28.07 -41.69
C LEU A 39 6.85 28.15 -40.39
N ASP A 40 6.62 29.19 -39.60
CA ASP A 40 7.15 29.34 -38.25
C ASP A 40 6.52 28.25 -37.36
N ASP A 41 7.37 27.37 -36.81
CA ASP A 41 6.98 26.26 -35.96
C ASP A 41 7.14 26.56 -34.47
N THR A 42 7.52 27.77 -34.07
CA THR A 42 7.82 28.11 -32.66
C THR A 42 6.69 27.74 -31.70
N PHE A 43 5.44 28.02 -32.10
CA PHE A 43 4.26 27.68 -31.29
C PHE A 43 4.04 26.16 -31.21
N LEU A 44 4.08 25.46 -32.34
CA LEU A 44 3.89 24.01 -32.41
C LEU A 44 5.02 23.25 -31.72
N ALA A 45 6.26 23.72 -31.81
CA ALA A 45 7.41 23.20 -31.10
C ALA A 45 7.23 23.36 -29.58
N SER A 46 6.77 24.53 -29.13
CA SER A 46 6.47 24.78 -27.72
C SER A 46 5.35 23.86 -27.22
N GLU A 47 4.27 23.73 -27.97
CA GLU A 47 3.15 22.83 -27.64
C GLU A 47 3.61 21.37 -27.57
N LYS A 48 4.42 20.93 -28.54
CA LYS A 48 5.03 19.60 -28.55
C LYS A 48 5.85 19.36 -27.28
N THR A 49 6.74 20.27 -26.89
CA THR A 49 7.56 20.13 -25.67
C THR A 49 6.69 20.01 -24.41
N ILE A 50 5.60 20.78 -24.32
CA ILE A 50 4.66 20.70 -23.19
C ILE A 50 4.00 19.31 -23.15
N VAL A 51 3.49 18.81 -24.28
CA VAL A 51 2.83 17.51 -24.37
C VAL A 51 3.80 16.36 -24.09
N GLU A 52 5.03 16.43 -24.61
CA GLU A 52 6.09 15.45 -24.34
C GLU A 52 6.44 15.41 -22.86
N SER A 53 6.60 16.56 -22.21
CA SER A 53 6.88 16.63 -20.76
C SER A 53 5.77 15.95 -19.94
N GLN A 54 4.50 16.20 -20.29
CA GLN A 54 3.35 15.55 -19.63
C GLN A 54 3.33 14.04 -19.88
N LEU A 55 3.63 13.61 -21.10
CA LEU A 55 3.72 12.19 -21.45
C LEU A 55 4.79 11.49 -20.62
N PHE A 56 5.98 12.09 -20.50
CA PHE A 56 7.09 11.52 -19.74
C PHE A 56 6.77 11.41 -18.24
N GLU A 57 6.10 12.41 -17.66
CA GLU A 57 5.62 12.33 -16.28
C GLU A 57 4.66 11.16 -16.07
N LEU A 58 3.69 10.99 -16.98
CA LEU A 58 2.72 9.90 -16.91
C LEU A 58 3.38 8.53 -17.09
N LEU A 59 4.35 8.40 -17.99
CA LEU A 59 5.08 7.16 -18.20
C LEU A 59 5.93 6.79 -16.98
N ALA A 60 6.70 7.72 -16.44
CA ALA A 60 7.52 7.47 -15.25
C ALA A 60 6.64 7.11 -14.04
N ARG A 61 5.52 7.82 -13.85
CA ARG A 61 4.53 7.53 -12.81
C ARG A 61 3.90 6.15 -12.99
N LYS A 62 3.53 5.78 -14.22
CA LYS A 62 2.97 4.47 -14.54
C LYS A 62 3.97 3.37 -14.17
N THR A 63 5.22 3.50 -14.57
CA THR A 63 6.28 2.53 -14.26
C THR A 63 6.42 2.31 -12.76
N ARG A 64 6.46 3.39 -11.97
CA ARG A 64 6.47 3.30 -10.49
C ARG A 64 5.23 2.60 -9.95
N LEU A 65 4.04 2.96 -10.42
CA LEU A 65 2.78 2.35 -9.95
C LEU A 65 2.69 0.87 -10.30
N GLU A 66 3.19 0.44 -11.45
CA GLU A 66 3.27 -0.97 -11.82
C GLU A 66 4.27 -1.72 -10.93
N ALA A 67 5.43 -1.12 -10.62
CA ALA A 67 6.38 -1.70 -9.67
C ALA A 67 5.81 -1.79 -8.24
N GLU A 68 5.04 -0.79 -7.80
CA GLU A 68 4.31 -0.81 -6.53
C GLU A 68 3.28 -1.94 -6.54
N ARG A 69 2.42 -1.99 -7.56
CA ARG A 69 1.40 -3.05 -7.70
C ARG A 69 2.04 -4.43 -7.66
N ASP A 70 3.10 -4.66 -8.44
CA ASP A 70 3.72 -5.98 -8.60
C ASP A 70 4.58 -6.40 -7.39
N GLY A 71 4.73 -5.54 -6.38
CA GLY A 71 5.61 -5.78 -5.24
C GLY A 71 7.09 -5.87 -5.62
N THR A 72 7.49 -5.17 -6.68
CA THR A 72 8.85 -5.20 -7.22
C THR A 72 9.84 -4.57 -6.24
N ASP A 73 11.08 -5.02 -6.23
CA ASP A 73 12.13 -4.37 -5.42
C ASP A 73 12.61 -3.06 -6.06
N VAL A 74 13.49 -2.37 -5.32
CA VAL A 74 14.05 -1.08 -5.71
C VAL A 74 14.89 -1.18 -6.99
N ASN A 75 15.66 -2.26 -7.15
CA ASN A 75 16.57 -2.43 -8.28
C ASN A 75 15.80 -2.67 -9.58
N ALA A 76 14.77 -3.52 -9.53
CA ALA A 76 13.93 -3.79 -10.69
C ALA A 76 13.03 -2.60 -11.07
N LEU A 77 12.77 -1.64 -10.17
CA LEU A 77 12.22 -0.34 -10.58
C LEU A 77 13.25 0.49 -11.34
N ILE A 78 14.49 0.57 -10.82
CA ILE A 78 15.58 1.32 -11.46
C ILE A 78 15.79 0.82 -12.88
N ASP A 79 15.88 -0.50 -13.08
CA ASP A 79 16.02 -1.11 -14.41
C ASP A 79 14.90 -0.68 -15.38
N ARG A 80 13.64 -0.69 -14.92
CA ARG A 80 12.48 -0.25 -15.73
C ARG A 80 12.51 1.24 -16.05
N LEU A 81 13.00 2.07 -15.13
CA LEU A 81 13.15 3.51 -15.36
C LEU A 81 14.30 3.80 -16.33
N ASP A 82 15.41 3.07 -16.25
CA ASP A 82 16.54 3.17 -17.18
C ASP A 82 16.16 2.73 -18.61
N GLU A 83 15.39 1.65 -18.75
CA GLU A 83 14.82 1.23 -20.04
C GLU A 83 13.89 2.30 -20.63
N LEU A 84 13.03 2.89 -19.79
CA LEU A 84 12.14 3.96 -20.19
C LEU A 84 12.93 5.20 -20.64
N LYS A 85 13.97 5.57 -19.89
CA LYS A 85 14.89 6.67 -20.21
C LYS A 85 15.52 6.48 -21.59
N ALA A 86 16.08 5.28 -21.83
CA ALA A 86 16.74 4.96 -23.08
C ALA A 86 15.79 5.01 -24.29
N ARG A 87 14.52 4.67 -24.10
CA ARG A 87 13.51 4.67 -25.17
C ARG A 87 12.97 6.06 -25.51
N GLU A 88 12.68 6.87 -24.49
CA GLU A 88 11.92 8.12 -24.67
C GLU A 88 12.77 9.40 -24.49
N GLY A 89 14.00 9.29 -23.98
CA GLY A 89 14.88 10.45 -23.76
C GLY A 89 14.47 11.32 -22.56
N ILE A 90 13.91 10.71 -21.51
CA ILE A 90 13.42 11.39 -20.31
C ILE A 90 14.58 11.98 -19.49
N GLU A 91 14.36 13.16 -18.91
CA GLU A 91 15.30 13.82 -17.98
C GLU A 91 15.49 13.05 -16.66
N ASP A 92 16.71 13.07 -16.14
CA ASP A 92 17.12 12.33 -14.93
C ASP A 92 16.34 12.75 -13.68
N ASP A 93 16.11 14.06 -13.53
CA ASP A 93 15.43 14.61 -12.35
C ASP A 93 14.02 14.03 -12.15
N LEU A 94 13.31 13.75 -13.25
CA LEU A 94 11.97 13.18 -13.22
C LEU A 94 11.98 11.72 -12.73
N LEU A 95 12.94 10.92 -13.23
CA LEU A 95 13.10 9.52 -12.88
C LEU A 95 13.59 9.36 -11.44
N ASP A 96 14.56 10.16 -11.04
CA ASP A 96 15.06 10.25 -9.67
C ASP A 96 13.94 10.62 -8.68
N GLY A 97 13.03 11.51 -9.09
CA GLY A 97 11.83 11.85 -8.34
C GLY A 97 10.93 10.64 -8.09
N GLN A 98 10.69 9.81 -9.11
CA GLN A 98 9.90 8.58 -8.96
C GLN A 98 10.61 7.56 -8.08
N GLN A 99 11.93 7.40 -8.21
CA GLN A 99 12.70 6.48 -7.40
C GLN A 99 12.67 6.85 -5.92
N ARG A 100 12.89 8.13 -5.59
CA ARG A 100 12.78 8.63 -4.21
C ARG A 100 11.40 8.40 -3.63
N LEU A 101 10.35 8.68 -4.40
CA LEU A 101 8.96 8.48 -3.97
C LEU A 101 8.65 7.01 -3.69
N PHE A 102 9.13 6.11 -4.55
CA PHE A 102 8.97 4.67 -4.36
C PHE A 102 9.65 4.18 -3.08
N ASN A 103 10.91 4.59 -2.85
CA ASN A 103 11.67 4.23 -1.66
C ASN A 103 10.97 4.71 -0.38
N ALA A 104 10.53 5.98 -0.35
CA ALA A 104 9.82 6.54 0.79
C ALA A 104 8.51 5.80 1.09
N ARG A 105 7.76 5.40 0.05
CA ARG A 105 6.54 4.61 0.19
C ARG A 105 6.82 3.20 0.71
N LEU A 106 7.85 2.55 0.21
CA LEU A 106 8.28 1.23 0.67
C LEU A 106 8.69 1.27 2.14
N GLU A 107 9.51 2.25 2.52
CA GLU A 107 9.93 2.44 3.90
C GLU A 107 8.74 2.67 4.83
N THR A 108 7.81 3.55 4.43
CA THR A 108 6.59 3.83 5.21
C THR A 108 5.76 2.56 5.42
N LEU A 109 5.57 1.77 4.36
CA LEU A 109 4.82 0.50 4.45
C LEU A 109 5.50 -0.49 5.40
N THR A 110 6.82 -0.66 5.29
CA THR A 110 7.59 -1.54 6.17
C THR A 110 7.48 -1.09 7.63
N GLN A 111 7.64 0.21 7.89
CA GLN A 111 7.51 0.77 9.25
C GLN A 111 6.11 0.53 9.84
N GLN A 112 5.05 0.68 9.04
CA GLN A 112 3.67 0.39 9.47
C GLN A 112 3.48 -1.08 9.83
N ILE A 113 3.97 -1.99 8.98
CA ILE A 113 3.89 -3.45 9.24
C ILE A 113 4.67 -3.80 10.51
N ASP A 114 5.87 -3.25 10.70
CA ASP A 114 6.70 -3.50 11.88
C ASP A 114 6.05 -2.97 13.16
N GLN A 115 5.40 -1.80 13.09
CA GLN A 115 4.66 -1.23 14.21
C GLN A 115 3.49 -2.14 14.64
N LEU A 116 2.69 -2.61 13.67
CA LEU A 116 1.60 -3.56 13.94
C LEU A 116 2.14 -4.89 14.48
N GLY A 117 3.28 -5.37 13.97
CA GLY A 117 3.96 -6.54 14.48
C GLY A 117 4.35 -6.40 15.95
N LYS A 118 4.95 -5.27 16.34
CA LYS A 118 5.28 -4.97 17.74
C LYS A 118 4.04 -4.88 18.62
N GLN A 119 2.96 -4.28 18.13
CA GLN A 119 1.68 -4.22 18.84
C GLN A 119 1.11 -5.63 19.08
N LYS A 120 1.15 -6.51 18.07
CA LYS A 120 0.75 -7.91 18.22
C LYS A 120 1.55 -8.60 19.33
N THR A 121 2.87 -8.51 19.30
CA THR A 121 3.74 -9.12 20.33
C THR A 121 3.44 -8.58 21.73
N GLN A 122 3.15 -7.29 21.88
CA GLN A 122 2.74 -6.72 23.16
C GLN A 122 1.43 -7.33 23.68
N ILE A 123 0.43 -7.51 22.79
CA ILE A 123 -0.85 -8.15 23.16
C ILE A 123 -0.65 -9.62 23.52
N GLU A 124 0.23 -10.34 22.81
CA GLU A 124 0.58 -11.73 23.14
C GLU A 124 1.19 -11.84 24.56
N SER A 125 2.10 -10.93 24.93
CA SER A 125 2.63 -10.88 26.30
C SER A 125 1.56 -10.54 27.36
N GLU A 126 0.58 -9.68 27.03
CA GLU A 126 -0.55 -9.39 27.92
C GLU A 126 -1.45 -10.62 28.12
N ILE A 127 -1.69 -11.39 27.06
CA ILE A 127 -2.42 -12.66 27.13
C ILE A 127 -1.67 -13.64 28.03
N GLU A 128 -0.36 -13.82 27.84
CA GLU A 128 0.46 -14.73 28.66
C GLU A 128 0.36 -14.38 30.15
N GLY A 129 0.49 -13.09 30.51
CA GLY A 129 0.34 -12.63 31.88
C GLY A 129 -1.05 -12.87 32.45
N THR A 130 -2.09 -12.68 31.63
CA THR A 130 -3.49 -12.92 32.04
C THR A 130 -3.79 -14.41 32.21
N GLU A 131 -3.23 -15.26 31.35
CA GLU A 131 -3.35 -16.72 31.45
C GLU A 131 -2.62 -17.25 32.69
N ALA A 132 -1.47 -16.67 33.07
CA ALA A 132 -0.82 -16.99 34.34
C ALA A 132 -1.69 -16.62 35.56
N GLN A 133 -2.38 -15.48 35.54
CA GLN A 133 -3.32 -15.09 36.60
C GLN A 133 -4.51 -16.07 36.67
N LEU A 134 -5.04 -16.49 35.51
CA LEU A 134 -6.11 -17.49 35.43
C LEU A 134 -5.69 -18.82 36.08
N ILE A 135 -4.48 -19.29 35.80
CA ILE A 135 -3.94 -20.52 36.41
C ILE A 135 -3.90 -20.38 37.93
N ALA A 136 -3.36 -19.27 38.44
CA ALA A 136 -3.27 -19.04 39.88
C ALA A 136 -4.65 -19.01 40.57
N LEU A 137 -5.63 -18.32 39.98
CA LEU A 137 -6.98 -18.25 40.51
C LEU A 137 -7.71 -19.60 40.47
N ARG A 138 -7.53 -20.39 39.41
CA ARG A 138 -8.08 -21.75 39.33
C ARG A 138 -7.51 -22.64 40.44
N THR A 139 -6.21 -22.57 40.67
CA THR A 139 -5.60 -23.28 41.82
C THR A 139 -6.17 -22.81 43.16
N GLN A 140 -6.42 -21.50 43.32
CA GLN A 140 -7.04 -20.98 44.54
C GLN A 140 -8.48 -21.48 44.73
N VAL A 141 -9.27 -21.53 43.65
CA VAL A 141 -10.61 -22.13 43.67
C VAL A 141 -10.53 -23.60 44.10
N ASP A 142 -9.65 -24.40 43.50
CA ASP A 142 -9.50 -25.82 43.86
C ASP A 142 -9.20 -26.03 45.35
N LEU A 143 -8.33 -25.18 45.91
CA LEU A 143 -7.99 -25.21 47.34
C LEU A 143 -9.20 -24.85 48.22
N ILE A 144 -9.95 -23.80 47.86
CA ILE A 144 -11.14 -23.38 48.61
C ILE A 144 -12.24 -24.42 48.50
N THR A 145 -12.47 -24.99 47.33
CA THR A 145 -13.46 -26.05 47.14
C THR A 145 -13.13 -27.26 48.02
N SER A 146 -11.84 -27.64 48.14
CA SER A 146 -11.41 -28.69 49.06
C SER A 146 -11.68 -28.33 50.53
N GLU A 147 -11.32 -27.11 50.98
CA GLU A 147 -11.58 -26.68 52.37
C GLU A 147 -13.09 -26.64 52.67
N LEU A 148 -13.88 -26.22 51.68
CA LEU A 148 -15.34 -26.12 51.78
C LEU A 148 -15.99 -27.49 51.95
N VAL A 149 -15.52 -28.53 51.26
CA VAL A 149 -15.96 -29.93 51.47
C VAL A 149 -15.67 -30.39 52.90
N ASP A 150 -14.46 -30.12 53.42
CA ASP A 150 -14.10 -30.50 54.79
C ASP A 150 -14.97 -29.78 55.83
N GLN A 151 -15.17 -28.46 55.65
CA GLN A 151 -16.00 -27.66 56.56
C GLN A 151 -17.48 -28.06 56.50
N GLN A 152 -18.00 -28.44 55.34
CA GLN A 152 -19.36 -28.99 55.24
C GLN A 152 -19.51 -30.29 56.02
N GLY A 153 -18.55 -31.22 55.88
CA GLY A 153 -18.55 -32.47 56.65
C GLY A 153 -18.43 -32.25 58.17
N LEU A 154 -17.68 -31.23 58.61
CA LEU A 154 -17.63 -30.83 60.02
C LEU A 154 -18.95 -30.20 60.48
N LEU A 155 -19.61 -29.41 59.63
CA LEU A 155 -20.87 -28.74 59.96
C LEU A 155 -21.99 -29.75 60.19
N GLU A 156 -22.07 -30.78 59.35
CA GLU A 156 -23.02 -31.89 59.51
C GLU A 156 -22.86 -32.62 60.86
N ARG A 157 -21.65 -32.65 61.39
CA ARG A 157 -21.33 -33.24 62.71
C ARG A 157 -21.47 -32.23 63.87
N GLY A 158 -21.84 -30.98 63.59
CA GLY A 158 -21.92 -29.90 64.58
C GLY A 158 -20.56 -29.40 65.09
N LEU A 159 -19.48 -29.67 64.36
CA LEU A 159 -18.09 -29.38 64.76
C LEU A 159 -17.54 -28.05 64.19
N THR A 160 -18.33 -27.32 63.40
CA THR A 160 -17.99 -25.97 62.90
C THR A 160 -19.24 -25.09 62.81
N GLN A 161 -19.06 -23.82 62.47
CA GLN A 161 -20.15 -22.84 62.35
C GLN A 161 -20.59 -22.68 60.89
N ALA A 162 -21.90 -22.57 60.66
CA ALA A 162 -22.46 -22.31 59.32
C ALA A 162 -21.90 -21.02 58.68
N SER A 163 -21.56 -20.02 59.49
CA SER A 163 -20.92 -18.78 59.05
C SER A 163 -19.57 -19.01 58.35
N ARG A 164 -18.79 -20.01 58.77
CA ARG A 164 -17.51 -20.38 58.15
C ARG A 164 -17.72 -20.97 56.76
N VAL A 165 -18.65 -21.92 56.62
CA VAL A 165 -19.00 -22.52 55.32
C VAL A 165 -19.52 -21.44 54.36
N SER A 166 -20.43 -20.58 54.81
CA SER A 166 -20.94 -19.49 53.97
C SER A 166 -19.88 -18.45 53.59
N ALA A 167 -18.84 -18.26 54.41
CA ALA A 167 -17.72 -17.39 54.06
C ALA A 167 -16.90 -17.98 52.90
N LEU A 168 -16.55 -19.27 52.98
CA LEU A 168 -15.83 -19.98 51.91
C LEU A 168 -16.63 -20.02 50.61
N GLN A 169 -17.96 -20.25 50.67
CA GLN A 169 -18.83 -20.21 49.49
C GLN A 169 -18.83 -18.84 48.80
N ARG A 170 -18.84 -17.74 49.56
CA ARG A 170 -18.76 -16.38 48.99
C ARG A 170 -17.39 -16.13 48.36
N GLU A 171 -16.33 -16.64 48.96
CA GLU A 171 -14.97 -16.52 48.43
C GLU A 171 -14.81 -17.30 47.11
N GLU A 172 -15.24 -18.55 47.07
CA GLU A 172 -15.28 -19.38 45.85
C GLU A 172 -16.05 -18.68 44.72
N ALA A 173 -17.24 -18.16 45.02
CA ALA A 173 -18.06 -17.43 44.06
C ALA A 173 -17.37 -16.15 43.56
N SER A 174 -16.68 -15.42 44.44
CA SER A 174 -15.92 -14.22 44.08
C SER A 174 -14.77 -14.54 43.14
N LEU A 175 -13.98 -15.57 43.44
CA LEU A 175 -12.87 -16.02 42.60
C LEU A 175 -13.35 -16.53 41.24
N THR A 176 -14.46 -17.27 41.22
CA THR A 176 -15.08 -17.75 39.97
C THR A 176 -15.53 -16.58 39.09
N GLY A 177 -16.12 -15.53 39.68
CA GLY A 177 -16.46 -14.31 38.96
C GLY A 177 -15.23 -13.58 38.41
N GLU A 178 -14.12 -13.60 39.13
CA GLU A 178 -12.84 -13.05 38.67
C GLU A 178 -12.23 -13.85 37.50
N ILE A 179 -12.28 -15.18 37.56
CA ILE A 179 -11.88 -16.06 36.44
C ILE A 179 -12.67 -15.69 35.19
N GLY A 180 -14.01 -15.61 35.26
CA GLY A 180 -14.83 -15.26 34.10
C GLY A 180 -14.52 -13.88 33.51
N ARG A 181 -14.15 -12.91 34.37
CA ARG A 181 -13.69 -11.58 33.94
C ARG A 181 -12.37 -11.67 33.16
N LEU A 182 -11.39 -12.43 33.65
CA LEU A 182 -10.10 -12.60 32.99
C LEU A 182 -10.21 -13.43 31.70
N GLU A 183 -11.04 -14.47 31.65
CA GLU A 183 -11.32 -15.23 30.43
C GLU A 183 -11.91 -14.33 29.34
N SER A 184 -12.85 -13.45 29.72
CA SER A 184 -13.41 -12.45 28.81
C SER A 184 -12.35 -11.46 28.31
N ALA A 185 -11.40 -11.08 29.17
CA ALA A 185 -10.28 -10.23 28.78
C ALA A 185 -9.35 -10.93 27.77
N VAL A 186 -8.99 -12.19 28.00
CA VAL A 186 -8.19 -12.99 27.06
C VAL A 186 -8.89 -13.11 25.71
N ALA A 187 -10.20 -13.40 25.69
CA ALA A 187 -10.96 -13.47 24.45
C ALA A 187 -10.94 -12.14 23.67
N ARG A 188 -11.09 -11.01 24.38
CA ARG A 188 -10.99 -9.67 23.79
C ARG A 188 -9.60 -9.40 23.20
N LEU A 189 -8.53 -9.73 23.92
CA LEU A 189 -7.14 -9.55 23.46
C LEU A 189 -6.86 -10.42 22.22
N LYS A 190 -7.34 -11.67 22.19
CA LYS A 190 -7.25 -12.54 21.00
C LYS A 190 -7.99 -11.93 19.79
N GLY A 191 -9.15 -11.30 20.02
CA GLY A 191 -9.85 -10.54 18.98
C GLY A 191 -9.04 -9.35 18.44
N GLN A 192 -8.32 -8.65 19.30
CA GLN A 192 -7.44 -7.54 18.90
C GLN A 192 -6.24 -8.02 18.08
N ILE A 193 -5.66 -9.18 18.41
CA ILE A 193 -4.62 -9.82 17.59
C ILE A 193 -5.16 -10.09 16.19
N ALA A 194 -6.32 -10.75 16.07
CA ALA A 194 -6.92 -11.07 14.77
C ALA A 194 -7.18 -9.81 13.93
N ALA A 195 -7.68 -8.73 14.55
CA ALA A 195 -7.87 -7.45 13.87
C ALA A 195 -6.54 -6.84 13.38
N THR A 196 -5.49 -6.92 14.20
CA THR A 196 -4.14 -6.43 13.84
C THR A 196 -3.55 -7.25 12.69
N GLU A 197 -3.75 -8.56 12.68
CA GLU A 197 -3.33 -9.44 11.59
C GLU A 197 -4.04 -9.13 10.27
N ILE A 198 -5.34 -8.87 10.32
CA ILE A 198 -6.11 -8.42 9.15
C ILE A 198 -5.53 -7.12 8.59
N GLN A 199 -5.23 -6.13 9.45
CA GLN A 199 -4.62 -4.87 9.01
C GLN A 199 -3.25 -5.09 8.34
N ILE A 200 -2.41 -5.99 8.88
CA ILE A 200 -1.13 -6.35 8.24
C ILE A 200 -1.37 -6.98 6.86
N VAL A 201 -2.36 -7.87 6.74
CA VAL A 201 -2.71 -8.50 5.46
C VAL A 201 -3.21 -7.45 4.46
N GLU A 202 -4.06 -6.51 4.86
CA GLU A 202 -4.56 -5.42 4.01
C GLU A 202 -3.43 -4.51 3.51
N LEU A 203 -2.49 -4.13 4.39
CA LEU A 203 -1.31 -3.35 4.01
C LEU A 203 -0.43 -4.10 3.00
N LYS A 204 -0.25 -5.41 3.18
CA LYS A 204 0.47 -6.26 2.22
C LYS A 204 -0.30 -6.45 0.92
N ALA A 205 -1.62 -6.60 0.97
CA ALA A 205 -2.49 -6.77 -0.19
C ALA A 205 -2.60 -5.51 -1.05
N THR A 206 -2.37 -4.33 -0.45
CA THR A 206 -2.21 -3.07 -1.19
C THR A 206 -0.99 -3.11 -2.14
N ARG A 207 -0.07 -4.04 -1.90
CA ARG A 207 1.11 -4.33 -2.71
C ARG A 207 1.11 -5.80 -3.11
N PRO A 208 0.20 -6.25 -4.01
CA PRO A 208 0.13 -7.66 -4.38
C PRO A 208 1.41 -8.05 -5.10
N GLY A 209 2.41 -8.48 -4.33
CA GLY A 209 3.53 -9.26 -4.84
C GLY A 209 2.93 -10.35 -5.70
N ARG A 210 3.48 -10.55 -6.90
CA ARG A 210 3.10 -11.64 -7.79
C ARG A 210 3.26 -12.94 -6.99
N GLY A 211 2.18 -13.33 -6.31
CA GLY A 211 2.09 -14.54 -5.55
C GLY A 211 2.30 -15.64 -6.56
N ASP A 212 3.26 -16.48 -6.22
CA ASP A 212 3.56 -17.75 -6.85
C ASP A 212 2.28 -18.59 -6.96
N TYR A 213 1.43 -18.29 -7.95
CA TYR A 213 0.45 -19.21 -8.49
C TYR A 213 1.18 -20.10 -9.49
N GLY A 214 2.25 -20.75 -9.01
CA GLY A 214 2.85 -21.90 -9.64
C GLY A 214 1.84 -23.03 -9.58
N VAL A 215 1.08 -23.16 -10.66
CA VAL A 215 0.27 -24.33 -10.98
C VAL A 215 1.17 -25.56 -10.91
N ALA A 216 0.90 -26.44 -9.95
CA ALA A 216 1.34 -27.83 -9.96
C ALA A 216 0.43 -28.66 -10.88
#